data_AF-A0AB36R6V9-F1
#
_entry.id   AF-A0AB36R6V9-F1
#
_cell.length_a   1.000
_cell.length_b   1.000
_cell.length_c   1.000
_cell.angle_alpha   90.00
_cell.angle_beta   90.00
_cell.angle_gamma   90.00
#
_symmetry.space_group_name_H-M   'P 1'
#
loop_
_entity.id
_entity.type
_entity.pdbx_description
1 polymer ?
#
loop_
_entity_poly.entity_id
_entity_poly.type
_entity_poly.pdbx_seq_one_letter_code
_entity_poly.pdbx_strand_id
1 'polypeptide(L)'
;MHRNDRLSRVFALIVICLNIFVITVPFAIEALRSVGISRYDLPARLNISRDGSLPEMFNYGQAALCALFLFGIWLRTREHMFLAWSLIFSFVTLDDATRFHERGGLLLAATFDLVSLPGMRARDTGEIITWSVVALGLLAPLLWSFRQSRPRQQALGSVFLLLFACLVGFAVVVDMLHFLTGSKLVGYAEDGGEMLSIAVACCCAFILYRGLGRDADLQAMDPSLPFSKRT
;
A
#
# COMPACT_ATOMS: atom_id res chain seq x y z
N MET A 1 -24.89 -3.27 -0.45
CA MET A 1 -24.29 -3.33 -1.80
C MET A 1 -25.36 -3.61 -2.84
N HIS A 2 -25.59 -2.73 -3.81
CA HIS A 2 -26.31 -3.15 -5.02
C HIS A 2 -25.44 -4.19 -5.72
N ARG A 3 -26.03 -5.37 -5.95
CA ARG A 3 -25.42 -6.62 -6.42
C ARG A 3 -24.75 -6.52 -7.82
N ASN A 4 -24.64 -5.31 -8.41
CA ASN A 4 -24.23 -5.14 -9.80
C ASN A 4 -23.49 -3.82 -10.12
N ASP A 5 -22.60 -3.32 -9.25
CA ASP A 5 -21.69 -2.23 -9.68
C ASP A 5 -20.62 -2.78 -10.64
N ARG A 6 -20.99 -2.86 -11.93
CA ARG A 6 -20.13 -3.37 -13.01
C ARG A 6 -18.80 -2.63 -13.06
N LEU A 7 -18.79 -1.32 -12.85
CA LEU A 7 -17.57 -0.52 -12.92
C LEU A 7 -16.59 -0.89 -11.81
N SER A 8 -17.05 -0.98 -10.56
CA SER A 8 -16.20 -1.42 -9.45
C SER A 8 -15.61 -2.81 -9.67
N ARG A 9 -16.41 -3.76 -10.20
CA ARG A 9 -15.90 -5.10 -10.54
C ARG A 9 -14.89 -5.09 -11.66
N VAL A 10 -15.15 -4.35 -12.73
CA VAL A 10 -14.24 -4.24 -13.88
C VAL A 10 -12.93 -3.59 -13.44
N PHE A 11 -12.99 -2.52 -12.64
CA PHE A 11 -11.80 -1.88 -12.07
C PHE A 11 -10.98 -2.87 -11.24
N ALA A 12 -11.60 -3.55 -10.28
CA ALA A 12 -10.91 -4.51 -9.43
C ALA A 12 -10.31 -5.67 -10.23
N LEU A 13 -11.04 -6.21 -11.21
CA LEU A 13 -10.54 -7.26 -12.09
C LEU A 13 -9.32 -6.77 -12.90
N ILE A 14 -9.37 -5.57 -13.47
CA ILE A 14 -8.25 -5.01 -14.22
C ILE A 14 -7.03 -4.85 -13.31
N VAL A 15 -7.18 -4.19 -12.16
CA VAL A 15 -6.08 -3.93 -11.23
C VAL A 15 -5.46 -5.24 -10.73
N ILE A 16 -6.27 -6.19 -10.30
CA ILE A 16 -5.78 -7.49 -9.79
C ILE A 16 -5.14 -8.31 -10.91
N CYS A 17 -5.73 -8.40 -12.11
CA CYS A 17 -5.13 -9.13 -13.22
C CYS A 17 -3.80 -8.52 -13.67
N LEU A 18 -3.70 -7.18 -13.72
CA LEU A 18 -2.45 -6.49 -14.04
C LEU A 18 -1.39 -6.78 -12.98
N ASN A 19 -1.72 -6.71 -11.68
CA ASN A 19 -0.79 -7.05 -10.61
C ASN A 19 -0.35 -8.51 -10.68
N ILE A 20 -1.28 -9.47 -10.83
CA ILE A 20 -0.93 -10.88 -11.00
C ILE A 20 0.02 -11.07 -12.18
N PHE A 21 -0.24 -10.44 -13.33
CA PHE A 21 0.65 -10.53 -14.48
C PHE A 21 2.04 -9.95 -14.20
N VAL A 22 2.09 -8.73 -13.65
CA VAL A 22 3.34 -8.02 -13.34
C VAL A 22 4.18 -8.74 -12.28
N ILE A 23 3.55 -9.48 -11.37
CA ILE A 23 4.25 -10.25 -10.33
C ILE A 23 4.67 -11.63 -10.85
N THR A 24 3.73 -12.39 -11.43
CA THR A 24 3.95 -13.80 -11.74
C THR A 24 4.92 -14.02 -12.90
N VAL A 25 4.93 -13.15 -13.92
CA VAL A 25 5.83 -13.30 -15.06
C VAL A 25 7.30 -13.10 -14.65
N PRO A 26 7.69 -12.00 -13.98
CA PRO A 26 9.03 -11.84 -13.45
C PRO A 26 9.42 -12.95 -12.46
N PHE A 27 8.52 -13.31 -11.54
CA PHE A 27 8.78 -14.36 -10.55
C PHE A 27 9.06 -15.71 -11.23
N ALA A 28 8.25 -16.11 -12.22
CA ALA A 28 8.43 -17.37 -12.93
C ALA A 28 9.76 -17.40 -13.72
N ILE A 29 10.14 -16.28 -14.33
CA ILE A 29 11.42 -16.14 -15.04
C ILE A 29 12.60 -16.34 -14.08
N GLU A 30 12.58 -15.67 -12.93
CA GLU A 30 13.65 -15.81 -11.94
C GLU A 30 13.64 -17.22 -11.30
N ALA A 31 12.47 -17.82 -11.06
CA ALA A 31 12.36 -19.19 -10.58
C ALA A 31 13.01 -20.18 -11.56
N LEU A 32 12.67 -20.12 -12.85
CA LEU A 32 13.28 -20.97 -13.87
C LEU A 32 14.79 -20.74 -14.01
N ARG A 33 15.25 -19.50 -13.83
CA ARG A 33 16.67 -19.16 -13.83
C ARG A 33 17.40 -19.73 -12.62
N SER A 34 16.81 -19.65 -11.43
CA SER A 34 17.39 -20.14 -10.17
C SER A 34 17.68 -21.65 -10.18
N VAL A 35 16.89 -22.42 -10.94
CA VAL A 35 17.08 -23.87 -11.14
C VAL A 35 17.82 -24.23 -12.44
N GLY A 36 18.34 -23.23 -13.17
CA GLY A 36 19.15 -23.43 -14.38
C GLY A 36 18.37 -23.84 -15.64
N ILE A 37 17.03 -23.80 -15.62
CA ILE A 37 16.18 -24.12 -16.79
C ILE A 37 16.23 -22.97 -17.82
N SER A 38 16.28 -21.72 -17.35
CA SER A 38 16.33 -20.53 -18.21
C SER A 38 17.63 -19.74 -18.01
N ARG A 39 18.13 -19.15 -19.10
CA ARG A 39 19.20 -18.12 -19.07
C ARG A 39 18.68 -16.73 -19.41
N TYR A 40 17.38 -16.60 -19.62
CA TYR A 40 16.77 -15.31 -19.93
C TYR A 40 16.88 -14.38 -18.72
N ASP A 41 17.46 -13.20 -18.94
CA ASP A 41 17.54 -12.15 -17.94
C ASP A 41 16.45 -11.13 -18.22
N LEU A 42 15.64 -10.84 -17.22
CA LEU A 42 14.52 -9.93 -17.38
C LEU A 42 15.07 -8.50 -17.57
N PRO A 43 14.57 -7.74 -18.57
CA PRO A 43 15.00 -6.36 -18.75
C PRO A 43 14.81 -5.56 -17.46
N ALA A 44 15.80 -4.75 -17.07
CA ALA A 44 15.79 -4.02 -15.80
C ALA A 44 14.52 -3.17 -15.57
N ARG A 45 13.91 -2.64 -16.65
CA ARG A 45 12.66 -1.88 -16.58
C ARG A 45 11.42 -2.70 -16.21
N LEU A 46 11.48 -4.02 -16.38
CA LEU A 46 10.39 -4.96 -16.06
C LEU A 46 10.68 -5.76 -14.79
N ASN A 47 11.86 -5.58 -14.19
CA ASN A 47 12.22 -6.24 -12.94
C ASN A 47 11.48 -5.59 -11.79
N ILE A 48 10.76 -6.39 -11.02
CA ILE A 48 9.94 -5.95 -9.89
C ILE A 48 10.81 -5.41 -8.75
N SER A 49 11.97 -6.01 -8.51
CA SER A 49 12.91 -5.65 -7.42
C SER A 49 13.89 -4.53 -7.81
N ARG A 50 13.56 -3.75 -8.85
CA ARG A 50 14.45 -2.72 -9.37
C ARG A 50 13.83 -1.35 -9.17
N ASP A 51 14.56 -0.47 -8.48
CA ASP A 51 14.13 0.91 -8.38
C ASP A 51 14.07 1.60 -9.75
N GLY A 52 13.09 2.49 -9.91
CA GLY A 52 12.78 3.19 -11.15
C GLY A 52 12.19 2.30 -12.25
N SER A 53 11.78 1.07 -11.92
CA SER A 53 11.18 0.15 -12.87
C SER A 53 9.71 0.44 -13.13
N LEU A 54 9.15 -0.14 -14.19
CA LEU A 54 7.73 0.00 -14.50
C LEU A 54 6.81 -0.61 -13.41
N PRO A 55 7.12 -1.79 -12.82
CA PRO A 55 6.37 -2.30 -11.68
C PRO A 55 6.33 -1.34 -10.48
N GLU A 56 7.46 -0.72 -10.16
CA GLU A 56 7.58 0.26 -9.07
C GLU A 56 6.70 1.49 -9.36
N MET A 57 6.81 2.09 -10.56
CA MET A 57 5.95 3.21 -10.97
C MET A 57 4.46 2.85 -10.98
N PHE A 58 4.12 1.61 -11.33
CA PHE A 58 2.74 1.11 -11.29
C PHE A 58 2.23 1.03 -9.84
N ASN A 59 3.07 0.59 -8.91
CA ASN A 59 2.76 0.56 -7.48
C ASN A 59 2.50 1.98 -6.93
N TYR A 60 3.31 2.97 -7.33
CA TYR A 60 3.09 4.38 -6.97
C TYR A 60 1.72 4.89 -7.44
N GLY A 61 1.37 4.57 -8.69
CA GLY A 61 0.07 4.94 -9.24
C GLY A 61 -1.09 4.34 -8.45
N GLN A 62 -0.97 3.09 -8.01
CA GLN A 62 -1.99 2.42 -7.21
C GLN A 62 -2.12 3.02 -5.81
N ALA A 63 -1.01 3.30 -5.12
CA ALA A 63 -1.00 3.94 -3.81
C ALA A 63 -1.59 5.37 -3.89
N ALA A 64 -1.21 6.13 -4.92
CA ALA A 64 -1.76 7.46 -5.18
C ALA A 64 -3.28 7.42 -5.41
N LEU A 65 -3.75 6.49 -6.25
CA LEU A 65 -5.19 6.30 -6.49
C LEU A 65 -5.93 5.89 -5.23
N CYS A 66 -5.36 5.00 -4.41
CA CYS A 66 -5.92 4.63 -3.11
C CYS A 66 -6.11 5.88 -2.23
N ALA A 67 -5.06 6.70 -2.11
CA ALA A 67 -5.10 7.94 -1.35
C ALA A 67 -6.17 8.91 -1.87
N LEU A 68 -6.28 9.08 -3.18
CA LEU A 68 -7.27 9.96 -3.82
C LEU A 68 -8.71 9.49 -3.62
N PHE A 69 -8.97 8.17 -3.73
CA PHE A 69 -10.30 7.63 -3.48
C PHE A 69 -10.71 7.79 -2.01
N LEU A 70 -9.78 7.53 -1.08
CA LEU A 70 -9.99 7.77 0.36
C LEU A 70 -10.25 9.24 0.67
N PHE A 71 -9.49 10.15 0.06
CA PHE A 71 -9.72 11.59 0.17
C PHE A 71 -11.10 11.98 -0.37
N GLY A 72 -11.48 11.44 -1.52
CA GLY A 72 -12.80 11.64 -2.12
C GLY A 72 -13.94 11.16 -1.24
N ILE A 73 -13.77 10.04 -0.51
CA ILE A 73 -14.75 9.59 0.49
C ILE A 73 -14.84 10.62 1.63
N TRP A 74 -13.70 11.10 2.14
CA TRP A 74 -13.70 12.12 3.19
C TRP A 74 -14.38 13.42 2.74
N LEU A 75 -14.15 13.89 1.51
CA LEU A 75 -14.82 15.09 1.00
C LEU A 75 -16.35 14.98 1.04
N ARG A 76 -16.90 13.79 0.75
CA ARG A 76 -18.34 13.51 0.75
C ARG A 76 -18.93 13.20 2.12
N THR A 77 -18.20 12.50 2.98
CA THR A 77 -18.72 11.95 4.24
C THR A 77 -18.25 12.72 5.48
N ARG A 78 -17.14 13.45 5.37
CA ARG A 78 -16.40 14.10 6.46
C ARG A 78 -15.93 13.16 7.57
N GLU A 79 -15.95 11.86 7.32
CA GLU A 79 -15.44 10.84 8.24
C GLU A 79 -13.90 10.89 8.25
N HIS A 80 -13.32 11.41 9.34
CA HIS A 80 -11.88 11.65 9.47
C HIS A 80 -11.03 10.37 9.32
N MET A 81 -11.61 9.18 9.52
CA MET A 81 -10.95 7.91 9.27
C MET A 81 -10.38 7.82 7.85
N PHE A 82 -11.16 8.22 6.85
CA PHE A 82 -10.73 8.13 5.46
C PHE A 82 -9.70 9.21 5.12
N LEU A 83 -9.73 10.35 5.81
CA LEU A 83 -8.65 11.35 5.71
C LEU A 83 -7.34 10.82 6.28
N ALA A 84 -7.38 10.17 7.46
CA ALA A 84 -6.19 9.59 8.06
C ALA A 84 -5.55 8.54 7.14
N TRP A 85 -6.34 7.62 6.59
CA TRP A 85 -5.84 6.65 5.62
C TRP A 85 -5.35 7.28 4.31
N SER A 86 -6.04 8.32 3.83
CA SER A 86 -5.59 9.08 2.66
C SER A 86 -4.19 9.66 2.88
N LEU A 87 -3.95 10.30 4.03
CA LEU A 87 -2.64 10.84 4.40
C LEU A 87 -1.57 9.75 4.50
N ILE A 88 -1.89 8.58 5.05
CA ILE A 88 -0.97 7.44 5.13
C ILE A 88 -0.58 6.97 3.72
N PHE A 89 -1.53 6.70 2.83
CA PHE A 89 -1.22 6.26 1.46
C PHE A 89 -0.56 7.36 0.61
N SER A 90 -0.87 8.64 0.87
CA SER A 90 -0.12 9.76 0.30
C SER A 90 1.34 9.76 0.77
N PHE A 91 1.59 9.51 2.06
CA PHE A 91 2.95 9.40 2.57
C PHE A 91 3.69 8.24 1.93
N VAL A 92 3.10 7.03 1.86
CA VAL A 92 3.69 5.87 1.16
C VAL A 92 4.10 6.25 -0.27
N THR A 93 3.18 6.88 -1.02
CA THR A 93 3.46 7.30 -2.40
C THR A 93 4.61 8.31 -2.49
N LEU A 94 4.63 9.31 -1.59
CA LEU A 94 5.65 10.36 -1.59
C LEU A 94 7.00 9.83 -1.12
N ASP A 95 6.99 8.94 -0.14
CA ASP A 95 8.18 8.33 0.42
C ASP A 95 8.92 7.53 -0.65
N ASP A 96 8.25 6.62 -1.35
CA ASP A 96 8.89 5.85 -2.41
C ASP A 96 9.37 6.75 -3.56
N ALA A 97 8.54 7.70 -4.01
CA ALA A 97 8.87 8.59 -5.12
C ALA A 97 10.05 9.53 -4.81
N THR A 98 10.23 9.92 -3.54
CA THR A 98 11.30 10.84 -3.12
C THR A 98 12.44 10.15 -2.38
N ARG A 99 12.28 8.85 -2.08
CA ARG A 99 13.16 8.04 -1.24
C ARG A 99 13.40 8.72 0.11
N PHE A 100 12.33 9.17 0.75
CA PHE A 100 12.43 9.98 1.97
C PHE A 100 13.06 9.16 3.10
N HIS A 101 12.62 7.92 3.32
CA HIS A 101 13.20 7.03 4.32
C HIS A 101 14.67 6.69 4.05
N GLU A 102 15.06 6.48 2.79
CA GLU A 102 16.46 6.24 2.40
C GLU A 102 17.36 7.43 2.78
N ARG A 103 16.90 8.65 2.44
CA ARG A 103 17.63 9.89 2.75
C ARG A 103 17.72 10.13 4.25
N GLY A 104 16.63 9.86 4.98
CA GLY A 104 16.60 9.92 6.44
C GLY A 104 17.57 8.93 7.06
N GLY A 105 17.57 7.68 6.60
CA GLY A 105 18.48 6.65 7.09
C GLY A 105 19.95 6.96 6.81
N LEU A 106 20.25 7.50 5.62
CA LEU A 106 21.59 7.98 5.29
C LEU A 106 22.02 9.14 6.21
N LEU A 107 21.13 10.11 6.45
CA LEU A 107 21.40 11.24 7.34
C LEU A 107 21.66 10.78 8.78
N LEU A 108 20.82 9.88 9.31
CA LEU A 108 20.96 9.37 10.66
C LEU A 108 22.25 8.55 10.82
N ALA A 109 22.58 7.68 9.87
CA ALA A 109 23.82 6.91 9.90
C ALA A 109 25.08 7.77 9.75
N ALA A 110 25.00 8.92 9.06
CA ALA A 110 26.10 9.87 8.97
C ALA A 110 26.26 10.76 10.22
N THR A 111 25.18 10.96 10.97
CA THR A 111 25.15 11.87 12.13
C THR A 111 25.38 11.14 13.45
N PHE A 112 24.91 9.90 13.55
CA PHE A 112 24.95 9.08 14.75
C PHE A 112 25.72 7.78 14.49
N ASP A 113 26.40 7.26 15.52
CA ASP A 113 27.04 5.94 15.48
C ASP A 113 25.98 4.84 15.67
N LEU A 114 25.15 4.65 14.64
CA LEU A 114 24.06 3.69 14.68
C LEU A 114 24.61 2.26 14.71
N VAL A 115 24.06 1.45 15.62
CA VAL A 115 24.34 0.01 15.64
C VAL A 115 23.76 -0.63 14.40
N SER A 116 24.59 -1.32 13.64
CA SER A 116 24.15 -2.24 12.60
C SER A 116 23.39 -3.41 13.24
N LEU A 117 22.08 -3.51 12.99
CA LEU A 117 21.32 -4.72 13.33
C LEU A 117 21.94 -5.94 12.62
N PRO A 118 21.78 -7.18 13.16
CA PRO A 118 22.38 -8.37 12.57
C PRO A 118 22.07 -8.50 11.06
N GLY A 119 23.13 -8.52 10.25
CA GLY A 119 23.03 -8.53 8.79
C GLY A 119 22.94 -7.14 8.16
N MET A 120 22.26 -6.19 8.79
CA MET A 120 22.02 -4.87 8.22
C MET A 120 23.24 -3.94 8.26
N ARG A 121 23.23 -2.93 7.40
CA ARG A 121 24.12 -1.76 7.48
C ARG A 121 23.53 -0.77 8.49
N ALA A 122 24.39 0.10 9.04
CA ALA A 122 23.94 1.21 9.89
C ALA A 122 22.90 2.11 9.19
N ARG A 123 23.01 2.28 7.87
CA ARG A 123 22.02 2.99 7.04
C ARG A 123 20.63 2.34 7.13
N ASP A 124 20.54 1.03 7.01
CA ASP A 124 19.24 0.30 7.01
C ASP A 124 18.57 0.42 8.39
N THR A 125 19.37 0.47 9.46
CA THR A 125 18.86 0.78 10.81
C THR A 125 18.30 2.22 10.88
N GLY A 126 18.98 3.17 10.25
CA GLY A 126 18.48 4.54 10.11
C GLY A 126 17.19 4.63 9.29
N GLU A 127 17.02 3.80 8.27
CA GLU A 127 15.80 3.72 7.44
C GLU A 127 14.61 3.24 8.30
N ILE A 128 14.78 2.19 9.11
CA ILE A 128 13.78 1.71 10.07
C ILE A 128 13.41 2.80 11.09
N ILE A 129 14.40 3.52 11.63
CA ILE A 129 14.15 4.62 12.57
C ILE A 129 13.33 5.73 11.89
N THR A 130 13.71 6.11 10.67
CA THR A 130 13.01 7.16 9.91
C THR A 130 11.54 6.79 9.68
N TRP A 131 11.29 5.55 9.24
CA TRP A 131 9.93 5.03 9.08
C TRP A 131 9.17 4.96 10.40
N SER A 132 9.82 4.55 11.49
CA SER A 132 9.22 4.46 12.82
C SER A 132 8.76 5.83 13.33
N VAL A 133 9.57 6.88 13.13
CA VAL A 133 9.22 8.26 13.48
C VAL A 133 8.00 8.73 12.70
N VAL A 134 7.96 8.48 11.38
CA VAL A 134 6.80 8.83 10.57
C VAL A 134 5.56 8.06 11.00
N ALA A 135 5.68 6.75 11.20
CA ALA A 135 4.59 5.89 11.62
C ALA A 135 4.00 6.36 12.95
N LEU A 136 4.84 6.74 13.93
CA LEU A 136 4.38 7.34 15.19
C LEU A 136 3.65 8.66 14.98
N GLY A 137 4.15 9.51 14.08
CA GLY A 137 3.48 10.77 13.70
C GLY A 137 2.11 10.56 13.07
N LEU A 138 1.96 9.53 12.23
CA LEU A 138 0.71 9.17 11.56
C LEU A 138 -0.24 8.35 12.46
N LEU A 139 0.27 7.71 13.51
CA LEU A 139 -0.53 6.93 14.44
C LEU A 139 -1.49 7.80 15.25
N ALA A 140 -1.05 8.99 15.68
CA ALA A 140 -1.89 9.90 16.45
C ALA A 140 -3.19 10.32 15.70
N PRO A 141 -3.15 10.85 14.47
CA PRO A 141 -4.36 11.17 13.72
C PRO A 141 -5.20 9.93 13.39
N LEU A 142 -4.57 8.77 13.14
CA LEU A 142 -5.28 7.52 12.90
C LEU A 142 -6.08 7.09 14.14
N LEU A 143 -5.46 7.01 15.31
CA LEU A 143 -6.11 6.64 16.57
C LEU A 143 -7.21 7.63 16.95
N TRP A 144 -6.95 8.93 16.80
CA TRP A 144 -7.96 9.96 17.04
C TRP A 144 -9.16 9.77 16.11
N SER A 145 -8.93 9.60 14.81
CA SER A 145 -10.00 9.35 13.84
C SER A 145 -10.78 8.07 14.12
N PHE A 146 -10.11 7.01 14.60
CA PHE A 146 -10.72 5.73 14.96
C PHE A 146 -11.67 5.87 16.15
N ARG A 147 -11.26 6.60 17.18
CA ARG A 147 -12.09 6.86 18.37
C ARG A 147 -13.34 7.67 18.05
N GLN A 148 -13.25 8.58 17.08
CA GLN A 148 -14.37 9.42 16.65
C GLN A 148 -15.32 8.72 15.66
N SER A 149 -14.88 7.62 15.07
CA SER A 149 -15.61 6.90 14.02
C SER A 149 -16.72 6.02 14.59
N ARG A 150 -17.83 5.91 13.84
CA ARG A 150 -18.90 4.95 14.18
C ARG A 150 -18.43 3.50 13.93
N PRO A 151 -19.07 2.47 14.53
CA PRO A 151 -18.61 1.08 14.41
C PRO A 151 -18.43 0.57 12.98
N ARG A 152 -19.29 1.01 12.05
CA ARG A 152 -19.16 0.65 10.63
C ARG A 152 -17.89 1.23 10.00
N GLN A 153 -17.58 2.49 10.28
CA GLN A 153 -16.38 3.18 9.79
C GLN A 153 -15.12 2.61 10.44
N GLN A 154 -15.18 2.21 11.70
CA GLN A 154 -14.11 1.47 12.37
C GLN A 154 -13.85 0.13 11.69
N ALA A 155 -14.89 -0.65 11.38
CA ALA A 155 -14.73 -1.91 10.66
C ALA A 155 -14.07 -1.72 9.28
N LEU A 156 -14.48 -0.68 8.53
CA LEU A 156 -13.85 -0.32 7.26
C LEU A 156 -12.39 0.13 7.46
N GLY A 157 -12.11 0.94 8.47
CA GLY A 157 -10.77 1.37 8.83
C GLY A 157 -9.86 0.20 9.23
N SER A 158 -10.39 -0.81 9.92
CA SER A 158 -9.66 -2.02 10.28
C SER A 158 -9.28 -2.87 9.07
N VAL A 159 -10.06 -2.84 7.98
CA VAL A 159 -9.66 -3.47 6.71
C VAL A 159 -8.42 -2.78 6.15
N PHE A 160 -8.38 -1.45 6.14
CA PHE A 160 -7.18 -0.73 5.71
C PHE A 160 -6.00 -0.93 6.66
N LEU A 161 -6.25 -1.05 7.97
CA LEU A 161 -5.22 -1.40 8.94
C LEU A 161 -4.60 -2.76 8.65
N LEU A 162 -5.42 -3.78 8.36
CA LEU A 162 -4.94 -5.10 7.99
C LEU A 162 -4.11 -5.06 6.70
N LEU A 163 -4.61 -4.37 5.67
CA LEU A 163 -3.90 -4.27 4.38
C LEU A 163 -2.60 -3.48 4.51
N PHE A 164 -2.58 -2.44 5.32
CA PHE A 164 -1.36 -1.68 5.64
C PHE A 164 -0.39 -2.53 6.47
N ALA A 165 -0.88 -3.31 7.43
CA ALA A 165 -0.05 -4.25 8.18
C ALA A 165 0.55 -5.33 7.27
N CYS A 166 -0.19 -5.82 6.26
CA CYS A 166 0.37 -6.70 5.23
C CYS A 166 1.47 -5.99 4.43
N LEU A 167 1.24 -4.76 3.98
CA LEU A 167 2.25 -3.95 3.28
C LEU A 167 3.54 -3.82 4.10
N VAL A 168 3.43 -3.36 5.35
CA VAL A 168 4.60 -3.25 6.26
C VAL A 168 5.23 -4.62 6.54
N GLY A 169 4.42 -5.68 6.62
CA GLY A 169 4.91 -7.04 6.79
C GLY A 169 5.83 -7.47 5.65
N PHE A 170 5.48 -7.17 4.40
CA PHE A 170 6.38 -7.44 3.26
C PHE A 170 7.60 -6.51 3.29
N ALA A 171 7.38 -5.20 3.41
CA ALA A 171 8.43 -4.17 3.39
C ALA A 171 9.46 -4.23 4.52
N VAL A 172 9.15 -4.96 5.61
CA VAL A 172 10.07 -5.09 6.75
C VAL A 172 10.43 -6.55 6.99
N VAL A 173 9.44 -7.42 7.18
CA VAL A 173 9.71 -8.79 7.62
C VAL A 173 10.22 -9.65 6.47
N VAL A 174 9.62 -9.52 5.29
CA VAL A 174 10.05 -10.31 4.11
C VAL A 174 11.34 -9.73 3.53
N ASP A 175 11.53 -8.42 3.54
CA ASP A 175 12.83 -7.79 3.23
C ASP A 175 13.95 -8.30 4.14
N MET A 176 13.74 -8.32 5.45
CA MET A 176 14.72 -8.91 6.39
C MET A 176 15.03 -10.37 6.05
N LEU A 177 14.03 -11.16 5.66
CA LEU A 177 14.24 -12.55 5.26
C LEU A 177 15.01 -12.64 3.93
N HIS A 178 14.70 -11.78 2.97
CA HIS A 178 15.41 -11.68 1.70
C HIS A 178 16.88 -11.35 1.96
N PHE A 179 17.15 -10.38 2.82
CA PHE A 179 18.50 -10.01 3.24
C PHE A 179 19.25 -11.21 3.86
N LEU A 180 18.63 -11.90 4.83
CA LEU A 180 19.26 -13.02 5.53
C LEU A 180 19.53 -14.23 4.63
N THR A 181 18.69 -14.45 3.62
CA THR A 181 18.79 -15.62 2.72
C THR A 181 19.59 -15.32 1.46
N GLY A 182 19.72 -14.04 1.06
CA GLY A 182 20.23 -13.63 -0.24
C GLY A 182 19.41 -14.15 -1.43
N SER A 183 18.21 -14.67 -1.16
CA SER A 183 17.38 -15.35 -2.17
C SER A 183 16.59 -14.33 -2.97
N LYS A 184 16.91 -14.22 -4.27
CA LYS A 184 16.14 -13.40 -5.20
C LYS A 184 14.66 -13.77 -5.25
N LEU A 185 14.31 -15.05 -5.03
CA LEU A 185 12.90 -15.46 -4.99
C LEU A 185 12.16 -14.90 -3.78
N VAL A 186 12.86 -14.69 -2.66
CA VAL A 186 12.29 -14.02 -1.49
C VAL A 186 12.11 -12.54 -1.79
N GLY A 187 13.07 -11.88 -2.44
CA GLY A 187 12.91 -10.49 -2.89
C GLY A 187 11.74 -10.30 -3.86
N TYR A 188 11.53 -11.21 -4.81
CA TYR A 188 10.34 -11.11 -5.68
C TYR A 188 9.03 -11.36 -4.91
N ALA A 189 9.06 -12.16 -3.83
CA ALA A 189 7.90 -12.39 -2.98
C ALA A 189 7.60 -11.19 -2.06
N GLU A 190 8.64 -10.50 -1.59
CA GLU A 190 8.61 -9.22 -0.89
C GLU A 190 7.89 -8.17 -1.75
N ASP A 191 8.48 -7.78 -2.89
CA ASP A 191 7.92 -6.73 -3.75
C ASP A 191 6.51 -7.09 -4.25
N GLY A 192 6.31 -8.36 -4.63
CA GLY A 192 5.01 -8.83 -5.10
C GLY A 192 3.92 -8.79 -4.02
N GLY A 193 4.30 -9.04 -2.77
CA GLY A 193 3.39 -8.93 -1.63
C GLY A 193 3.02 -7.49 -1.30
N GLU A 194 3.95 -6.56 -1.41
CA GLU A 194 3.67 -5.12 -1.28
C GLU A 194 2.70 -4.64 -2.35
N MET A 195 3.01 -4.95 -3.62
CA MET A 195 2.17 -4.59 -4.76
C MET A 195 0.75 -5.11 -4.60
N LEU A 196 0.58 -6.36 -4.18
CA LEU A 196 -0.74 -6.95 -3.97
C LEU A 196 -1.48 -6.30 -2.79
N SER A 197 -0.78 -5.98 -1.71
CA SER A 197 -1.36 -5.28 -0.55
C SER A 197 -1.93 -3.91 -0.94
N ILE A 198 -1.16 -3.15 -1.73
CA ILE A 198 -1.57 -1.84 -2.28
C ILE A 198 -2.70 -2.01 -3.31
N ALA A 199 -2.63 -3.02 -4.18
CA ALA A 199 -3.67 -3.33 -5.16
C ALA A 199 -5.03 -3.57 -4.50
N VAL A 200 -5.07 -4.42 -3.48
CA VAL A 200 -6.29 -4.73 -2.74
C VAL A 200 -6.81 -3.50 -2.00
N ALA A 201 -5.92 -2.73 -1.36
CA ALA A 201 -6.31 -1.47 -0.70
C ALA A 201 -6.93 -0.47 -1.69
N CYS A 202 -6.31 -0.29 -2.87
CA CYS A 202 -6.82 0.58 -3.92
C CYS A 202 -8.19 0.12 -4.44
N CYS A 203 -8.37 -1.20 -4.65
CA CYS A 203 -9.66 -1.77 -5.02
C CYS A 203 -10.74 -1.50 -3.95
N CYS A 204 -10.42 -1.75 -2.68
CA CYS A 204 -11.31 -1.47 -1.56
C CYS A 204 -11.68 0.02 -1.49
N ALA A 205 -10.70 0.92 -1.62
CA ALA A 205 -10.92 2.36 -1.62
C ALA A 205 -11.83 2.79 -2.78
N PHE A 206 -11.64 2.27 -3.98
CA PHE A 206 -12.50 2.58 -5.13
C PHE A 206 -13.93 2.09 -4.95
N ILE A 207 -14.11 0.84 -4.48
CA ILE A 207 -15.42 0.25 -4.20
C ILE A 207 -16.16 1.09 -3.16
N LEU A 208 -15.46 1.51 -2.09
CA LEU A 208 -16.04 2.36 -1.05
C LEU A 208 -16.35 3.76 -1.56
N TYR A 209 -15.46 4.37 -2.35
CA TYR A 209 -15.67 5.68 -2.96
C TYR A 209 -16.93 5.72 -3.82
N ARG A 210 -17.17 4.67 -4.60
CA ARG A 210 -18.38 4.53 -5.41
C ARG A 210 -19.62 4.20 -4.58
N GLY A 211 -19.49 3.35 -3.56
CA GLY A 211 -20.59 2.95 -2.70
C GLY A 211 -21.09 4.08 -1.80
N LEU A 212 -20.21 4.59 -0.93
CA LEU A 212 -20.52 5.65 0.02
C LEU A 212 -20.77 6.99 -0.67
N GLY A 213 -20.07 7.26 -1.77
CA GLY A 213 -20.27 8.48 -2.53
C GLY A 213 -21.68 8.58 -3.10
N ARG A 214 -22.19 7.49 -3.68
CA ARG A 214 -23.55 7.47 -4.21
C ARG A 214 -24.60 7.65 -3.14
N ASP A 215 -24.42 7.03 -1.98
CA ASP A 215 -25.36 7.19 -0.85
C ASP A 215 -25.37 8.63 -0.33
N ALA A 216 -24.21 9.28 -0.21
CA ALA A 216 -24.10 10.68 0.20
C ALA A 216 -24.68 11.66 -0.83
N ASP A 217 -24.40 11.45 -2.13
CA ASP A 217 -24.94 12.29 -3.20
C ASP A 217 -26.47 12.21 -3.26
N LEU A 218 -27.04 11.00 -3.13
CA LEU A 218 -28.49 10.80 -3.08
C LEU A 218 -29.12 11.53 -1.88
N GLN A 219 -28.47 11.48 -0.73
CA GLN A 219 -28.94 12.14 0.48
C GLN A 219 -28.83 13.68 0.41
N ALA A 220 -27.85 14.20 -0.33
CA ALA A 220 -27.75 15.63 -0.61
C ALA A 220 -28.84 16.11 -1.57
N MET A 221 -29.28 15.26 -2.52
CA MET A 221 -30.38 15.57 -3.43
C MET A 221 -31.76 15.45 -2.79
N ASP A 222 -31.93 14.49 -1.88
CA ASP A 222 -33.17 14.29 -1.12
C ASP A 222 -32.86 13.92 0.34
N PRO A 223 -32.88 14.91 1.26
CA PRO A 223 -32.61 14.70 2.68
C PRO A 223 -33.63 13.80 3.39
N SER A 224 -34.80 13.55 2.77
CA SER A 224 -35.85 12.70 3.34
C SER A 224 -35.56 11.20 3.14
N LEU A 225 -34.62 10.85 2.25
CA LEU A 225 -34.20 9.47 2.06
C LEU A 225 -33.55 8.94 3.34
N PRO A 226 -34.02 7.79 3.87
CA PRO A 226 -33.41 7.20 5.05
C PRO A 226 -31.97 6.82 4.73
N PHE A 227 -31.04 7.09 5.65
CA PHE A 227 -29.71 6.47 5.62
C PHE A 227 -29.91 4.97 5.40
N SER A 228 -29.30 4.42 4.35
CA SER A 228 -29.35 3.00 4.02
C SER A 228 -29.00 2.16 5.26
N LYS A 229 -30.02 1.76 6.02
CA LYS A 229 -29.95 0.83 7.15
C LYS A 229 -29.81 -0.58 6.57
N ARG A 230 -28.77 -0.82 5.78
CA ARG A 230 -28.42 -2.18 5.38
C ARG A 230 -27.51 -2.73 6.47
N THR A 231 -28.18 -3.40 7.39
CA THR A 231 -27.66 -4.35 8.39
C THR A 231 -26.60 -5.26 7.82
#